data_AF-A0A959FZ24-F1
#
_entry.id   AF-A0A959FZ24-F1
#
_cell.length_a   1.000
_cell.length_b   1.000
_cell.length_c   1.000
_cell.angle_alpha   90.00
_cell.angle_beta   90.00
_cell.angle_gamma   90.00
#
_symmetry.space_group_name_H-M   'P 1'
#
loop_
_entity.id
_entity.type
_entity.pdbx_description
1 polymer ?
#
loop_
_entity_poly.entity_id
_entity_poly.type
_entity_poly.pdbx_seq_one_letter_code
_entity_poly.pdbx_strand_id
1 'polypeptide(L)' 'MSERLFGLIGKTLTHSFSKNYFTEKFRQEGIANCRYELFPLPQIEAFSALLAAHPALEGINVT' A
#
# COMPACT_ATOMS: atom_id res chain seq x y z
N MET A 1 -19.28 -4.80 1.62
CA MET A 1 -18.35 -3.69 1.93
C MET A 1 -17.26 -3.70 0.87
N SER A 2 -16.82 -2.54 0.38
CA SER A 2 -15.69 -2.45 -0.55
C SER A 2 -14.38 -2.76 0.17
N GLU A 3 -13.45 -3.41 -0.53
CA GLU A 3 -12.12 -3.71 -0.02
C GLU A 3 -11.28 -2.43 0.09
N ARG A 4 -10.65 -2.22 1.24
CA ARG A 4 -9.79 -1.06 1.55
C ARG A 4 -8.36 -1.37 1.16
N LEU A 5 -7.72 -0.51 0.38
CA LEU A 5 -6.34 -0.73 -0.07
C LEU A 5 -5.39 0.27 0.61
N PHE A 6 -4.29 -0.23 1.13
CA PHE A 6 -3.16 0.55 1.67
C PHE A 6 -1.88 0.18 0.93
N GLY A 7 -0.84 1.00 1.06
CA GLY A 7 0.46 0.58 0.54
C GLY A 7 1.66 1.43 0.91
N LEU A 8 2.79 1.07 0.32
CA LEU A 8 4.07 1.75 0.45
C LEU A 8 4.55 2.21 -0.93
N ILE A 9 4.88 3.50 -1.07
CA ILE A 9 5.61 4.02 -2.24
C ILE A 9 7.08 4.23 -1.89
N GLY A 10 7.94 4.02 -2.89
CA GLY A 10 9.39 4.25 -2.79
C GLY A 10 10.11 3.76 -4.04
N LYS A 11 11.36 4.18 -4.21
CA LYS A 11 12.14 3.87 -5.42
C LYS A 11 12.49 2.38 -5.54
N THR A 12 12.83 1.73 -4.43
CA THR A 12 13.18 0.32 -4.35
C THR A 12 12.47 -0.33 -3.18
N LEU A 13 11.64 -1.35 -3.42
CA LEU A 13 10.77 -1.96 -2.41
C LEU A 13 11.03 -3.46 -2.16
N THR A 14 12.06 -4.04 -2.77
CA THR A 14 12.35 -5.50 -2.79
C THR A 14 12.53 -6.12 -1.40
N HIS A 15 12.95 -5.34 -0.40
CA HIS A 15 13.13 -5.79 0.99
C HIS A 15 12.16 -5.09 1.96
N SER A 16 11.00 -4.63 1.48
CA SER A 16 10.06 -3.92 2.35
C SER A 16 9.50 -4.82 3.44
N PHE A 17 9.75 -4.43 4.69
CA PHE A 17 9.14 -5.03 5.89
C PHE A 17 7.66 -4.67 6.03
N SER A 18 7.24 -3.50 5.55
CA SER A 18 5.91 -2.94 5.78
C SER A 18 4.79 -3.83 5.27
N LYS A 19 4.93 -4.44 4.08
CA LYS A 19 3.87 -5.30 3.52
C LYS A 19 3.57 -6.49 4.42
N ASN A 20 4.60 -7.20 4.87
CA ASN A 20 4.42 -8.35 5.76
C ASN A 20 3.90 -7.91 7.14
N TYR A 21 4.44 -6.82 7.68
CA TYR A 21 4.01 -6.27 8.96
C TYR A 21 2.51 -5.92 8.97
N PHE A 22 2.03 -5.13 8.00
CA PHE A 22 0.63 -4.70 7.99
C PHE A 22 -0.32 -5.85 7.63
N THR A 23 0.08 -6.76 6.73
CA THR A 23 -0.70 -7.97 6.44
C THR A 23 -0.93 -8.79 7.71
N GLU A 24 0.13 -9.01 8.50
CA GLU A 24 0.04 -9.76 9.75
C GLU A 24 -0.72 -8.99 10.83
N LYS A 25 -0.53 -7.68 10.94
CA LYS A 25 -1.27 -6.83 11.88
C LYS A 25 -2.77 -6.88 11.61
N PHE A 26 -3.20 -6.73 10.35
CA PHE A 26 -4.62 -6.80 9.99
C PHE A 26 -5.22 -8.16 10.36
N ARG A 27 -4.47 -9.24 10.13
CA ARG A 27 -4.88 -10.60 10.52
C ARG A 27 -5.02 -10.74 12.03
N GLN A 28 -4.04 -10.26 12.81
CA GLN A 28 -4.03 -10.36 14.28
C GLN A 28 -5.12 -9.51 14.93
N GLU A 29 -5.40 -8.33 14.38
CA GLU A 29 -6.41 -7.40 14.92
C GLU A 29 -7.82 -7.67 14.38
N GLY A 30 -8.01 -8.69 13.54
CA GLY A 30 -9.31 -9.03 12.95
C GLY A 30 -9.85 -7.95 12.00
N ILE A 31 -8.96 -7.13 11.42
CA ILE A 31 -9.33 -6.08 10.47
C ILE A 31 -9.57 -6.74 9.10
N ALA A 32 -10.84 -7.02 8.82
CA ALA A 32 -11.25 -7.64 7.56
C ALA A 32 -11.36 -6.63 6.40
N ASN A 33 -11.42 -7.15 5.17
CA ASN A 33 -11.62 -6.38 3.94
C ASN A 33 -10.55 -5.30 3.71
N CYS A 34 -9.30 -5.56 4.08
CA CYS A 34 -8.19 -4.66 3.79
C CYS A 34 -6.96 -5.41 3.27
N ARG A 35 -6.17 -4.73 2.42
CA ARG A 35 -4.90 -5.24 1.90
C ARG A 35 -3.81 -4.17 1.96
N TYR A 36 -2.56 -4.61 2.00
CA TYR A 36 -1.39 -3.75 1.94
C TYR A 36 -0.48 -4.17 0.78
N GLU A 37 -0.19 -3.25 -0.13
CA GLU A 37 0.60 -3.51 -1.33
C GLU A 37 1.84 -2.62 -1.46
N LEU A 38 2.78 -3.06 -2.29
CA LEU A 38 3.97 -2.29 -2.64
C LEU A 38 3.77 -1.62 -3.98
N PHE A 39 4.05 -0.33 -4.05
CA PHE A 39 3.93 0.47 -5.26
C PHE A 39 5.27 1.12 -5.58
N PRO A 40 6.19 0.42 -6.30
CA PRO A 40 7.44 1.01 -6.73
C PRO A 40 7.19 2.29 -7.52
N LEU A 41 7.77 3.39 -7.07
CA LEU A 41 7.55 4.71 -7.64
C LEU A 41 8.92 5.33 -7.95
N PRO A 42 9.41 5.24 -9.21
CA PRO A 42 10.76 5.67 -9.56
C PRO A 42 10.93 7.20 -9.47
N GLN A 43 9.85 7.95 -9.64
CA GLN A 43 9.81 9.42 -9.65
C GLN A 43 8.46 9.93 -9.12
N ILE A 44 8.45 11.09 -8.46
CA ILE A 44 7.26 11.60 -7.77
C ILE A 44 6.13 11.99 -8.73
N GLU A 45 6.46 12.33 -9.96
CA GLU A 45 5.52 12.70 -11.02
C GLU A 45 4.56 11.55 -11.38
N ALA A 46 4.98 10.30 -11.13
CA ALA A 46 4.14 9.13 -11.32
C ALA A 46 3.06 8.95 -10.23
N PHE A 47 3.13 9.72 -9.13
CA PHE A 47 2.21 9.57 -7.99
C PHE A 47 0.75 9.82 -8.38
N SER A 48 0.49 10.87 -9.17
CA SER A 48 -0.86 11.20 -9.64
C SER A 48 -1.47 10.07 -10.47
N ALA A 49 -0.66 9.42 -11.32
CA ALA A 49 -1.10 8.27 -12.12
C ALA A 49 -1.40 7.05 -11.24
N LEU A 50 -0.59 6.82 -10.20
CA LEU A 50 -0.85 5.77 -9.21
C LEU A 50 -2.17 6.00 -8.48
N LEU A 51 -2.47 7.22 -8.02
CA LEU A 51 -3.75 7.50 -7.36
C LEU A 51 -4.94 7.27 -8.30
N ALA A 52 -4.82 7.67 -9.57
CA ALA A 52 -5.85 7.45 -10.58
C ALA A 52 -6.07 5.95 -10.89
N ALA A 53 -5.00 5.15 -10.91
CA ALA A 53 -5.06 3.72 -11.16
C ALA A 53 -5.62 2.90 -9.97
N HIS A 54 -5.53 3.44 -8.76
CA HIS A 54 -5.93 2.75 -7.53
C HIS A 54 -6.96 3.58 -6.73
N PRO A 55 -8.20 3.74 -7.23
CA PRO A 55 -9.22 4.57 -6.57
C PRO A 55 -9.67 4.05 -5.19
N ALA A 56 -9.36 2.80 -4.85
CA ALA A 56 -9.63 2.21 -3.54
C ALA A 56 -8.50 2.44 -2.51
N LEU A 57 -7.44 3.15 -2.88
CA LEU A 57 -6.29 3.42 -2.02
C LEU A 57 -6.67 4.46 -0.96
N GLU A 58 -6.70 4.04 0.31
CA GLU A 58 -7.12 4.85 1.46
C GLU A 58 -5.95 5.36 2.31
N GLY A 59 -4.73 4.86 2.08
CA GLY A 59 -3.56 5.31 2.83
C GLY A 59 -2.24 4.79 2.25
N ILE A 60 -1.19 5.60 2.39
CA ILE A 60 0.12 5.34 1.80
C ILE A 60 1.20 5.71 2.81
N ASN A 61 2.16 4.81 3.02
CA ASN A 61 3.47 5.12 3.60
C ASN A 61 4.45 5.52 2.50
N VAL A 62 5.44 6.34 2.84
CA VAL A 62 6.46 6.85 1.91
C VAL A 62 7.84 6.53 2.47
N THR A 63 8.77 6.05 1.63
CA THR A 63 10.17 5.75 1.97
C THR A 63 11.15 6.11 0.87
#